data_AF-A0A847NR98-F1
#
_entry.id   AF-A0A847NR98-F1
#
_cell.length_a   1.000
_cell.length_b   1.000
_cell.length_c   1.000
_cell.angle_alpha   90.00
_cell.angle_beta   90.00
_cell.angle_gamma   90.00
#
_symmetry.space_group_name_H-M   'P 1'
#
loop_
_entity.id
_entity.type
_entity.pdbx_description
1 polymer ?
#
loop_
_entity_poly.entity_id
_entity_poly.type
_entity_poly.pdbx_seq_one_letter_code
_entity_poly.pdbx_strand_id
1 'polypeptide(L)'
;MKKYLLFIFLLLLPLNVEAKDQFIIKCDQATFKEFEDFACRTNVETVFEFNKITFELELSKGISLDEVRSNFTGLWEISADKNLITAKTKNNILVSELQEFGILLLSTMDYGEQRIKIKNITLTNSIDNTTQSLENAETEIKILSSENQLKNIYLNSEAISKFNSEIYTYKVNIDNNIEKIEITADLINENSKITGVGEIKIEANNPVTVVPITVKSETGITRIYYLYLVKEIIDTNLTADSIELTDSKKNLIDFEFNPNIYEYQIEVDSNITSLNLNVMLSDSLSLVKDYGNRKIDIHDGDNAVLIKIKNKDNEVRTYVLNITKLLSNKSANFYLKTLEIDKYELKFSKKVKVYYLPIKKSTKKLNINATAEDKKATVNIIGNEDLKEGSIVKILVKAENGSKFTYQIHIKCLKHNIFKTILFIALLLSLIGLIYIGYKKYYLAKKKKQRATKKKSTGVKKPKKKTKKKTTNRKKAKKKRKKSKKTVSKKSN
;
A
#
# COMPACT_ATOMS: atom_id res chain seq x y z
N MET A 1 -42.75 -62.09 -56.40
CA MET A 1 -42.21 -61.12 -55.42
C MET A 1 -42.41 -59.71 -55.98
N LYS A 2 -43.07 -58.78 -55.27
CA LYS A 2 -43.25 -57.40 -55.75
C LYS A 2 -42.07 -56.52 -55.31
N LYS A 3 -41.44 -55.80 -56.24
CA LYS A 3 -40.58 -54.65 -55.91
C LYS A 3 -41.45 -53.41 -55.79
N TYR A 4 -41.39 -52.73 -54.65
CA TYR A 4 -41.82 -51.33 -54.55
C TYR A 4 -40.58 -50.44 -54.54
N LEU A 5 -40.51 -49.50 -55.46
CA LEU A 5 -39.46 -48.49 -55.53
C LEU A 5 -39.91 -47.28 -54.72
N LEU A 6 -39.38 -47.12 -53.50
CA LEU A 6 -39.76 -45.99 -52.65
C LEU A 6 -39.00 -44.74 -53.07
N PHE A 7 -39.68 -43.80 -53.73
CA PHE A 7 -39.14 -42.48 -54.03
C PHE A 7 -39.10 -41.64 -52.76
N ILE A 8 -37.90 -41.40 -52.22
CA ILE A 8 -37.71 -40.50 -51.07
C ILE A 8 -37.57 -39.08 -51.60
N PHE A 9 -38.60 -38.27 -51.39
CA PHE A 9 -38.61 -36.86 -51.76
C PHE A 9 -37.83 -36.06 -50.70
N LEU A 10 -36.62 -35.63 -51.02
CA LEU A 10 -35.75 -34.93 -50.06
C LEU A 10 -36.23 -33.48 -49.87
N LEU A 11 -36.99 -33.26 -48.79
CA LEU A 11 -37.51 -31.95 -48.42
C LEU A 11 -36.36 -31.04 -47.92
N LEU A 12 -35.82 -30.23 -48.83
CA LEU A 12 -34.90 -29.14 -48.53
C LEU A 12 -35.64 -28.02 -47.77
N LEU A 13 -35.78 -28.19 -46.46
CA LEU A 13 -36.11 -27.09 -45.57
C LEU A 13 -34.92 -26.11 -45.51
N PRO A 14 -35.10 -24.82 -45.84
CA PRO A 14 -34.04 -23.84 -45.65
C PRO A 14 -33.79 -23.66 -44.15
N LEU A 15 -32.57 -23.93 -43.71
CA LEU A 15 -32.09 -23.54 -42.39
C LEU A 15 -31.87 -22.03 -42.40
N ASN A 16 -32.92 -21.26 -42.12
CA ASN A 16 -32.81 -19.85 -41.77
C ASN A 16 -32.06 -19.73 -40.44
N VAL A 17 -30.73 -19.71 -40.51
CA VAL A 17 -29.87 -19.27 -39.41
C VAL A 17 -29.98 -17.75 -39.37
N GLU A 18 -31.04 -17.29 -38.72
CA GLU A 18 -31.30 -15.87 -38.50
C GLU A 18 -30.22 -15.30 -37.57
N ALA A 19 -29.42 -14.36 -38.10
CA ALA A 19 -28.33 -13.76 -37.35
C ALA A 19 -28.91 -12.91 -36.21
N LYS A 20 -28.69 -13.35 -34.96
CA LYS A 20 -29.26 -12.69 -33.79
C LYS A 20 -28.50 -11.40 -33.50
N ASP A 21 -29.18 -10.26 -33.59
CA ASP A 21 -28.68 -8.98 -33.08
C ASP A 21 -28.35 -9.12 -31.58
N GLN A 22 -27.06 -9.01 -31.21
CA GLN A 22 -26.59 -9.29 -29.86
C GLN A 22 -25.41 -8.42 -29.39
N PHE A 23 -25.35 -8.20 -28.08
CA PHE A 23 -24.21 -7.59 -27.41
C PHE A 23 -23.34 -8.67 -26.77
N ILE A 24 -22.03 -8.63 -27.04
CA ILE A 24 -21.07 -9.65 -26.60
C ILE A 24 -20.02 -9.00 -25.70
N ILE A 25 -20.10 -9.28 -24.39
CA ILE A 25 -19.04 -8.96 -23.42
C ILE A 25 -18.18 -10.19 -23.16
N LYS A 26 -16.85 -10.02 -23.20
CA LYS A 26 -15.89 -11.08 -22.88
C LYS A 26 -14.68 -10.54 -22.14
N CYS A 27 -14.42 -11.07 -20.95
CA CYS A 27 -13.21 -10.76 -20.16
C CYS A 27 -12.01 -11.57 -20.64
N ASP A 28 -10.79 -11.04 -20.46
CA ASP A 28 -9.55 -11.66 -20.97
C ASP A 28 -9.30 -13.07 -20.40
N GLN A 29 -9.80 -13.34 -19.19
CA GLN A 29 -9.84 -14.66 -18.56
C GLN A 29 -11.11 -14.79 -17.69
N ALA A 30 -11.46 -16.01 -17.27
CA ALA A 30 -12.61 -16.29 -16.40
C ALA A 30 -12.28 -16.27 -14.90
N THR A 31 -10.99 -16.21 -14.54
CA THR A 31 -10.52 -16.28 -13.16
C THR A 31 -9.38 -15.29 -12.93
N PHE A 32 -9.45 -14.52 -11.85
CA PHE A 32 -8.50 -13.44 -11.48
C PHE A 32 -8.03 -13.63 -10.04
N LYS A 33 -6.96 -12.93 -9.63
CA LYS A 33 -6.60 -12.77 -8.22
C LYS A 33 -7.27 -11.52 -7.63
N GLU A 34 -7.49 -11.51 -6.31
CA GLU A 34 -7.88 -10.27 -5.62
C GLU A 34 -6.86 -9.15 -5.86
N PHE A 35 -7.35 -7.92 -6.04
CA PHE A 35 -6.58 -6.71 -6.36
C PHE A 35 -5.84 -6.75 -7.72
N GLU A 36 -6.25 -7.65 -8.63
CA GLU A 36 -5.80 -7.65 -10.03
C GLU A 36 -6.67 -6.71 -10.89
N ASP A 37 -6.01 -5.78 -11.61
CA ASP A 37 -6.62 -4.95 -12.66
C ASP A 37 -6.93 -5.86 -13.87
N PHE A 38 -8.15 -5.83 -14.42
CA PHE A 38 -8.54 -6.68 -15.55
C PHE A 38 -9.33 -5.94 -16.65
N ALA A 39 -9.46 -6.58 -17.82
CA ALA A 39 -10.14 -6.02 -18.98
C ALA A 39 -11.27 -6.93 -19.48
N CYS A 40 -12.37 -6.31 -19.92
CA CYS A 40 -13.44 -6.96 -20.66
C CYS A 40 -13.77 -6.19 -21.94
N ARG A 41 -13.76 -6.89 -23.07
CA ARG A 41 -14.05 -6.37 -24.41
C ARG A 41 -15.56 -6.38 -24.64
N THR A 42 -16.05 -5.35 -25.30
CA THR A 42 -17.47 -5.19 -25.64
C THR A 42 -17.63 -5.05 -27.15
N ASN A 43 -18.46 -5.93 -27.71
CA ASN A 43 -18.77 -6.01 -29.14
C ASN A 43 -20.29 -5.98 -29.33
N VAL A 44 -20.73 -5.60 -30.52
CA VAL A 44 -22.07 -5.92 -31.01
C VAL A 44 -21.94 -6.66 -32.33
N GLU A 45 -22.83 -7.62 -32.55
CA GLU A 45 -23.08 -8.28 -33.82
C GLU A 45 -24.51 -7.93 -34.23
N THR A 46 -24.71 -7.25 -35.36
CA THR A 46 -26.04 -6.77 -35.77
C THR A 46 -26.18 -6.51 -37.28
N VAL A 47 -27.39 -6.59 -37.82
CA VAL A 47 -27.70 -6.09 -39.17
C VAL A 47 -28.17 -4.63 -39.20
N PHE A 48 -28.44 -4.00 -38.05
CA PHE A 48 -28.84 -2.60 -37.96
C PHE A 48 -27.64 -1.66 -38.18
N GLU A 49 -27.76 -0.71 -39.11
CA GLU A 49 -26.72 0.30 -39.33
C GLU A 49 -26.75 1.36 -38.21
N PHE A 50 -25.66 1.49 -37.45
CA PHE A 50 -25.54 2.42 -36.32
C PHE A 50 -24.24 3.23 -36.36
N ASN A 51 -24.23 4.39 -35.71
CA ASN A 51 -23.01 5.20 -35.50
C ASN A 51 -22.79 5.59 -34.02
N LYS A 52 -23.68 5.13 -33.14
CA LYS A 52 -23.62 5.33 -31.68
C LYS A 52 -24.21 4.12 -30.97
N ILE A 53 -23.60 3.71 -29.86
CA ILE A 53 -24.15 2.75 -28.89
C ILE A 53 -24.09 3.33 -27.49
N THR A 54 -25.13 3.05 -26.69
CA THR A 54 -25.21 3.39 -25.26
C THR A 54 -25.70 2.19 -24.45
N PHE A 55 -25.10 1.96 -23.27
CA PHE A 55 -25.51 0.89 -22.34
C PHE A 55 -25.14 1.24 -20.90
N GLU A 56 -25.82 0.61 -19.95
CA GLU A 56 -25.56 0.74 -18.51
C GLU A 56 -24.83 -0.49 -17.97
N LEU A 57 -23.81 -0.25 -17.15
CA LEU A 57 -22.96 -1.26 -16.52
C LEU A 57 -23.41 -1.51 -15.07
N GLU A 58 -23.95 -2.69 -14.78
CA GLU A 58 -24.30 -3.12 -13.44
C GLU A 58 -23.22 -4.08 -12.91
N LEU A 59 -22.38 -3.57 -12.02
CA LEU A 59 -21.26 -4.29 -11.40
C LEU A 59 -21.67 -4.91 -10.06
N SER A 60 -21.17 -6.11 -9.81
CA SER A 60 -21.28 -6.75 -8.49
C SER A 60 -20.41 -6.02 -7.44
N LYS A 61 -20.80 -6.13 -6.16
CA LYS A 61 -20.11 -5.46 -5.05
C LYS A 61 -18.63 -5.86 -5.01
N GLY A 62 -17.75 -4.87 -5.08
CA GLY A 62 -16.30 -5.06 -5.04
C GLY A 62 -15.59 -4.89 -6.38
N ILE A 63 -16.33 -4.76 -7.49
CA ILE A 63 -15.77 -4.38 -8.79
C ILE A 63 -15.98 -2.88 -9.04
N SER A 64 -14.96 -2.17 -9.50
CA SER A 64 -15.06 -0.80 -10.03
C SER A 64 -14.69 -0.74 -11.51
N LEU A 65 -15.33 0.17 -12.25
CA LEU A 65 -14.87 0.60 -13.57
C LEU A 65 -13.91 1.78 -13.39
N ASP A 66 -12.70 1.64 -13.91
CA ASP A 66 -11.63 2.63 -13.71
C ASP A 66 -11.36 3.45 -14.99
N GLU A 67 -11.45 2.82 -16.16
CA GLU A 67 -11.25 3.45 -17.46
C GLU A 67 -12.09 2.72 -18.54
N VAL A 68 -12.55 3.46 -19.55
CA VAL A 68 -13.01 2.89 -20.83
C VAL A 68 -12.15 3.41 -21.96
N ARG A 69 -11.80 2.51 -22.89
CA ARG A 69 -10.96 2.81 -24.05
C ARG A 69 -11.36 1.95 -25.24
N SER A 70 -10.83 2.24 -26.43
CA SER A 70 -11.01 1.41 -27.62
C SER A 70 -9.65 1.08 -28.22
N ASN A 71 -9.49 -0.12 -28.80
CA ASN A 71 -8.36 -0.40 -29.68
C ASN A 71 -8.47 0.39 -30.99
N PHE A 72 -9.70 0.58 -31.46
CA PHE A 72 -10.04 1.13 -32.77
C PHE A 72 -10.21 2.66 -32.73
N THR A 73 -9.28 3.36 -32.08
CA THR A 73 -9.35 4.83 -31.85
C THR A 73 -9.39 5.69 -33.12
N GLY A 74 -9.09 5.12 -34.29
CA GLY A 74 -9.31 5.77 -35.59
C GLY A 74 -10.79 5.86 -35.99
N LEU A 75 -11.62 4.92 -35.53
CA LEU A 75 -13.05 4.85 -35.78
C LEU A 75 -13.86 5.26 -34.54
N TRP A 76 -13.58 4.69 -33.38
CA TRP A 76 -14.42 4.83 -32.18
C TRP A 76 -13.89 5.86 -31.18
N GLU A 77 -14.80 6.68 -30.66
CA GLU A 77 -14.65 7.44 -29.41
C GLU A 77 -15.58 6.83 -28.36
N ILE A 78 -15.04 6.50 -27.18
CA ILE A 78 -15.78 5.89 -26.07
C ILE A 78 -15.58 6.70 -24.79
N SER A 79 -16.63 6.84 -23.99
CA SER A 79 -16.62 7.53 -22.70
C SER A 79 -17.61 6.90 -21.72
N ALA A 80 -17.42 7.19 -20.43
CA ALA A 80 -18.29 6.76 -19.33
C ALA A 80 -18.70 7.96 -18.48
N ASP A 81 -19.99 8.09 -18.15
CA ASP A 81 -20.46 8.85 -16.99
C ASP A 81 -20.90 7.85 -15.92
N LYS A 82 -20.00 7.58 -14.97
CA LYS A 82 -20.10 6.53 -13.96
C LYS A 82 -20.27 5.14 -14.62
N ASN A 83 -21.52 4.69 -14.74
CA ASN A 83 -21.91 3.38 -15.24
C ASN A 83 -22.60 3.46 -16.62
N LEU A 84 -22.96 4.66 -17.10
CA LEU A 84 -23.51 4.84 -18.44
C LEU A 84 -22.34 4.98 -19.43
N ILE A 85 -22.18 3.99 -20.30
CA ILE A 85 -21.16 3.96 -21.34
C ILE A 85 -21.75 4.46 -22.65
N THR A 86 -21.00 5.28 -23.37
CA THR A 86 -21.33 5.75 -24.71
C THR A 86 -20.14 5.51 -25.64
N ALA A 87 -20.34 4.82 -26.75
CA ALA A 87 -19.38 4.80 -27.86
C ALA A 87 -20.01 5.40 -29.12
N LYS A 88 -19.23 6.14 -29.90
CA LYS A 88 -19.63 6.77 -31.16
C LYS A 88 -18.54 6.60 -32.21
N THR A 89 -18.94 6.46 -33.47
CA THR A 89 -18.00 6.55 -34.59
C THR A 89 -17.63 8.01 -34.86
N LYS A 90 -16.37 8.28 -35.18
CA LYS A 90 -15.91 9.55 -35.74
C LYS A 90 -16.61 9.83 -37.06
N ASN A 91 -16.86 11.10 -37.33
CA ASN A 91 -17.53 11.59 -38.54
C ASN A 91 -18.93 10.96 -38.82
N ASN A 92 -19.59 10.40 -37.79
CA ASN A 92 -20.91 9.75 -37.87
C ASN A 92 -21.01 8.57 -38.86
N ILE A 93 -19.88 7.91 -39.17
CA ILE A 93 -19.81 6.74 -40.07
C ILE A 93 -20.75 5.63 -39.59
N LEU A 94 -21.66 5.16 -40.46
CA LEU A 94 -22.50 4.01 -40.14
C LEU A 94 -21.68 2.71 -40.23
N VAL A 95 -21.95 1.80 -39.30
CA VAL A 95 -21.38 0.45 -39.22
C VAL A 95 -22.46 -0.56 -38.86
N SER A 96 -22.22 -1.82 -39.23
CA SER A 96 -23.06 -2.99 -38.96
C SER A 96 -22.15 -4.22 -38.85
N GLU A 97 -22.73 -5.43 -38.87
CA GLU A 97 -22.05 -6.71 -38.65
C GLU A 97 -21.37 -6.75 -37.26
N LEU A 98 -20.20 -7.40 -37.14
CA LEU A 98 -19.46 -7.55 -35.89
C LEU A 98 -18.51 -6.37 -35.66
N GLN A 99 -18.71 -5.64 -34.56
CA GLN A 99 -17.94 -4.44 -34.20
C GLN A 99 -17.36 -4.52 -32.77
N GLU A 100 -16.02 -4.65 -32.62
CA GLU A 100 -15.34 -4.35 -31.34
C GLU A 100 -15.20 -2.83 -31.21
N PHE A 101 -15.97 -2.22 -30.31
CA PHE A 101 -15.95 -0.77 -30.10
C PHE A 101 -15.26 -0.35 -28.80
N GLY A 102 -15.16 -1.25 -27.80
CA GLY A 102 -14.76 -0.87 -26.45
C GLY A 102 -14.06 -1.94 -25.61
N ILE A 103 -13.29 -1.46 -24.65
CA ILE A 103 -12.69 -2.21 -23.53
C ILE A 103 -13.08 -1.48 -22.24
N LEU A 104 -13.65 -2.23 -21.30
CA LEU A 104 -13.84 -1.84 -19.92
C LEU A 104 -12.59 -2.28 -19.13
N LEU A 105 -11.91 -1.34 -18.46
CA LEU A 105 -10.86 -1.65 -17.49
C LEU A 105 -11.44 -1.57 -16.08
N LEU A 106 -11.26 -2.65 -15.32
CA LEU A 106 -11.97 -2.93 -14.09
C LEU A 106 -10.99 -3.34 -12.98
N SER A 107 -11.23 -2.91 -11.74
CA SER A 107 -10.47 -3.32 -10.55
C SER A 107 -11.32 -4.17 -9.61
N THR A 108 -10.65 -4.95 -8.75
CA THR A 108 -11.27 -5.82 -7.75
C THR A 108 -10.87 -5.45 -6.32
N MET A 109 -11.81 -5.51 -5.39
CA MET A 109 -11.60 -5.29 -3.94
C MET A 109 -12.33 -6.34 -3.05
N ASP A 110 -13.00 -7.31 -3.65
CA ASP A 110 -13.77 -8.37 -3.00
C ASP A 110 -13.58 -9.66 -3.84
N TYR A 111 -13.74 -10.84 -3.24
CA TYR A 111 -13.43 -12.12 -3.89
C TYR A 111 -14.67 -12.95 -4.21
N GLY A 112 -14.49 -14.19 -4.68
CA GLY A 112 -15.58 -15.11 -5.01
C GLY A 112 -16.13 -14.94 -6.43
N GLU A 113 -17.35 -15.45 -6.67
CA GLU A 113 -18.04 -15.34 -7.95
C GLU A 113 -18.67 -13.96 -8.09
N GLN A 114 -18.40 -13.29 -9.21
CA GLN A 114 -18.87 -11.94 -9.51
C GLN A 114 -19.48 -11.89 -10.91
N ARG A 115 -20.49 -11.03 -11.08
CA ARG A 115 -21.19 -10.83 -12.36
C ARG A 115 -21.04 -9.40 -12.86
N ILE A 116 -20.85 -9.26 -14.15
CA ILE A 116 -20.84 -8.00 -14.88
C ILE A 116 -22.05 -8.03 -15.81
N LYS A 117 -23.05 -7.20 -15.51
CA LYS A 117 -24.31 -7.11 -16.26
C LYS A 117 -24.32 -5.85 -17.12
N ILE A 118 -24.84 -5.97 -18.33
CA ILE A 118 -24.98 -4.91 -19.33
C ILE A 118 -26.47 -4.73 -19.62
N LYS A 119 -26.99 -3.52 -19.40
CA LYS A 119 -28.42 -3.20 -19.48
C LYS A 119 -28.70 -2.01 -20.39
N ASN A 120 -29.98 -1.83 -20.74
CA ASN A 120 -30.50 -0.66 -21.48
C ASN A 120 -29.75 -0.42 -22.81
N ILE A 121 -29.32 -1.52 -23.45
CA ILE A 121 -28.43 -1.50 -24.61
C ILE A 121 -29.19 -0.93 -25.81
N THR A 122 -28.72 0.21 -26.32
CA THR A 122 -29.39 0.97 -27.38
C THR A 122 -28.39 1.36 -28.45
N LEU A 123 -28.59 0.86 -29.67
CA LEU A 123 -27.96 1.33 -30.89
C LEU A 123 -28.69 2.59 -31.38
N THR A 124 -27.97 3.49 -32.06
CA THR A 124 -28.54 4.71 -32.63
C THR A 124 -27.92 4.98 -34.00
N ASN A 125 -28.77 5.18 -35.00
CA ASN A 125 -28.42 5.80 -36.26
C ASN A 125 -28.70 7.31 -36.16
N SER A 126 -27.63 8.10 -36.05
CA SER A 126 -27.74 9.57 -35.89
C SER A 126 -27.95 10.31 -37.21
N ILE A 127 -28.19 9.61 -38.33
CA ILE A 127 -28.48 10.21 -39.65
C ILE A 127 -29.98 10.23 -39.91
N ASP A 128 -30.68 9.13 -39.62
CA ASP A 128 -32.16 9.02 -39.76
C ASP A 128 -32.93 9.15 -38.43
N ASN A 129 -32.22 9.22 -37.29
CA ASN A 129 -32.73 9.22 -35.92
C ASN A 129 -33.46 7.92 -35.50
N THR A 130 -33.14 6.78 -36.11
CA THR A 130 -33.64 5.47 -35.67
C THR A 130 -32.79 4.88 -34.53
N THR A 131 -33.40 3.98 -33.74
CA THR A 131 -32.73 3.26 -32.65
C THR A 131 -33.20 1.82 -32.58
N GLN A 132 -32.27 0.91 -32.27
CA GLN A 132 -32.58 -0.49 -31.95
C GLN A 132 -32.16 -0.77 -30.51
N SER A 133 -32.99 -1.46 -29.73
CA SER A 133 -32.62 -1.97 -28.42
C SER A 133 -32.21 -3.44 -28.52
N LEU A 134 -31.14 -3.83 -27.83
CA LEU A 134 -30.69 -5.22 -27.74
C LEU A 134 -31.06 -5.83 -26.39
N GLU A 135 -31.07 -7.17 -26.32
CA GLU A 135 -31.22 -7.89 -25.05
C GLU A 135 -30.07 -7.57 -24.09
N ASN A 136 -30.34 -7.63 -22.78
CA ASN A 136 -29.31 -7.49 -21.75
C ASN A 136 -28.27 -8.62 -21.88
N ALA A 137 -26.99 -8.29 -21.74
CA ALA A 137 -25.89 -9.25 -21.74
C ALA A 137 -25.25 -9.36 -20.35
N GLU A 138 -24.65 -10.49 -20.01
CA GLU A 138 -23.85 -10.63 -18.80
C GLU A 138 -22.67 -11.58 -18.97
N THR A 139 -21.66 -11.44 -18.11
CA THR A 139 -20.56 -12.37 -17.96
C THR A 139 -20.22 -12.58 -16.49
N GLU A 140 -19.80 -13.80 -16.16
CA GLU A 140 -19.45 -14.21 -14.80
C GLU A 140 -17.95 -14.49 -14.73
N ILE A 141 -17.31 -14.06 -13.64
CA ILE A 141 -15.88 -14.23 -13.38
C ILE A 141 -15.69 -14.71 -11.93
N LYS A 142 -14.61 -15.45 -11.68
CA LYS A 142 -14.19 -15.79 -10.31
C LYS A 142 -12.97 -14.98 -9.90
N ILE A 143 -12.98 -14.42 -8.70
CA ILE A 143 -11.84 -13.78 -8.06
C ILE A 143 -11.36 -14.69 -6.94
N LEU A 144 -10.09 -15.10 -7.00
CA LEU A 144 -9.46 -15.98 -6.01
C LEU A 144 -8.96 -15.15 -4.83
N SER A 145 -9.27 -15.58 -3.60
CA SER A 145 -8.75 -14.89 -2.41
C SER A 145 -7.28 -15.21 -2.09
N SER A 146 -6.58 -14.29 -1.43
CA SER A 146 -5.27 -14.51 -0.80
C SER A 146 -5.35 -14.83 0.69
N GLU A 147 -6.54 -14.79 1.29
CA GLU A 147 -6.76 -15.18 2.68
C GLU A 147 -6.22 -16.60 2.93
N ASN A 148 -5.39 -16.73 3.96
CA ASN A 148 -4.74 -17.96 4.40
C ASN A 148 -4.46 -17.96 5.90
N GLN A 149 -5.25 -17.22 6.68
CA GLN A 149 -5.23 -17.28 8.14
C GLN A 149 -6.13 -18.39 8.71
N LEU A 150 -5.71 -18.93 9.85
CA LEU A 150 -6.56 -19.73 10.72
C LEU A 150 -7.41 -18.82 11.60
N LYS A 151 -8.63 -19.26 11.88
CA LYS A 151 -9.60 -18.65 12.80
C LYS A 151 -9.47 -19.23 14.21
N ASN A 152 -9.12 -20.51 14.33
CA ASN A 152 -8.86 -21.19 15.61
C ASN A 152 -8.07 -22.49 15.40
N ILE A 153 -7.46 -23.04 16.46
CA ILE A 153 -6.83 -24.38 16.49
C ILE A 153 -7.38 -25.14 17.71
N TYR A 154 -7.63 -26.44 17.55
CA TYR A 154 -8.15 -27.33 18.57
C TYR A 154 -7.26 -28.56 18.75
N LEU A 155 -7.13 -29.04 19.98
CA LEU A 155 -6.42 -30.28 20.35
C LEU A 155 -7.39 -31.18 21.10
N ASN A 156 -7.62 -32.40 20.60
CA ASN A 156 -8.65 -33.32 21.11
C ASN A 156 -10.02 -32.61 21.29
N SER A 157 -10.39 -31.78 20.30
CA SER A 157 -11.58 -30.89 20.29
C SER A 157 -11.59 -29.70 21.27
N GLU A 158 -10.58 -29.51 22.12
CA GLU A 158 -10.45 -28.32 22.97
C GLU A 158 -9.70 -27.19 22.26
N ALA A 159 -10.27 -25.98 22.22
CA ALA A 159 -9.66 -24.81 21.58
C ALA A 159 -8.42 -24.30 22.33
N ILE A 160 -7.32 -24.02 21.63
CA ILE A 160 -6.10 -23.52 22.30
C ILE A 160 -6.31 -22.11 22.86
N SER A 161 -5.88 -21.91 24.10
CA SER A 161 -6.19 -20.69 24.85
C SER A 161 -5.57 -19.45 24.21
N LYS A 162 -6.40 -18.42 23.96
CA LYS A 162 -6.00 -17.13 23.38
C LYS A 162 -5.38 -17.23 21.97
N PHE A 163 -5.90 -18.13 21.13
CA PHE A 163 -5.58 -18.11 19.70
C PHE A 163 -5.80 -16.71 19.09
N ASN A 164 -4.89 -16.32 18.20
CA ASN A 164 -4.90 -15.09 17.41
C ASN A 164 -4.35 -15.41 16.00
N SER A 165 -5.06 -14.96 14.96
CA SER A 165 -4.71 -15.28 13.57
C SER A 165 -3.39 -14.67 13.09
N GLU A 166 -2.87 -13.65 13.78
CA GLU A 166 -1.58 -13.00 13.51
C GLU A 166 -0.39 -13.64 14.28
N ILE A 167 -0.66 -14.59 15.20
CA ILE A 167 0.37 -15.32 15.95
C ILE A 167 0.58 -16.70 15.32
N TYR A 168 1.80 -16.94 14.81
CA TYR A 168 2.15 -18.13 14.04
C TYR A 168 2.88 -19.22 14.83
N THR A 169 3.12 -19.03 16.13
CA THR A 169 3.81 -20.01 16.99
C THR A 169 3.07 -20.18 18.31
N TYR A 170 2.67 -21.41 18.61
CA TYR A 170 2.02 -21.80 19.86
C TYR A 170 2.83 -22.90 20.55
N LYS A 171 2.98 -22.83 21.88
CA LYS A 171 3.62 -23.88 22.68
C LYS A 171 2.59 -24.41 23.68
N VAL A 172 2.38 -25.72 23.69
CA VAL A 172 1.39 -26.41 24.54
C VAL A 172 2.10 -27.55 25.26
N ASN A 173 2.04 -27.54 26.58
CA ASN A 173 2.58 -28.62 27.40
C ASN A 173 1.63 -29.82 27.34
N ILE A 174 2.19 -31.02 27.21
CA ILE A 174 1.44 -32.29 27.11
C ILE A 174 2.03 -33.34 28.06
N ASP A 175 1.19 -34.22 28.57
CA ASP A 175 1.63 -35.26 29.51
C ASP A 175 2.58 -36.26 28.84
N ASN A 176 3.58 -36.72 29.59
CA ASN A 176 4.67 -37.57 29.07
C ASN A 176 4.16 -38.91 28.49
N ASN A 177 3.01 -39.40 28.96
CA ASN A 177 2.34 -40.64 28.53
C ASN A 177 1.49 -40.48 27.25
N ILE A 178 1.34 -39.28 26.69
CA ILE A 178 0.56 -39.08 25.46
C ILE A 178 1.34 -39.61 24.26
N GLU A 179 0.72 -40.54 23.54
CA GLU A 179 1.22 -41.13 22.28
C GLU A 179 0.59 -40.51 21.02
N LYS A 180 -0.57 -39.84 21.15
CA LYS A 180 -1.37 -39.31 20.04
C LYS A 180 -2.16 -38.07 20.46
N ILE A 181 -2.31 -37.10 19.57
CA ILE A 181 -3.22 -35.95 19.72
C ILE A 181 -3.95 -35.74 18.39
N GLU A 182 -5.27 -35.60 18.43
CA GLU A 182 -6.07 -35.17 17.28
C GLU A 182 -6.02 -33.64 17.18
N ILE A 183 -5.59 -33.11 16.02
CA ILE A 183 -5.52 -31.67 15.78
C ILE A 183 -6.54 -31.28 14.71
N THR A 184 -7.42 -30.34 15.02
CA THR A 184 -8.28 -29.69 14.01
C THR A 184 -8.11 -28.17 14.08
N ALA A 185 -8.55 -27.46 13.04
CA ALA A 185 -8.46 -26.00 13.00
C ALA A 185 -9.52 -25.41 12.06
N ASP A 186 -10.01 -24.22 12.42
CA ASP A 186 -10.95 -23.45 11.61
C ASP A 186 -10.18 -22.52 10.65
N LEU A 187 -10.66 -22.39 9.41
CA LEU A 187 -10.18 -21.38 8.45
C LEU A 187 -10.92 -20.04 8.62
N ILE A 188 -10.30 -18.92 8.24
CA ILE A 188 -11.03 -17.64 8.04
C ILE A 188 -11.81 -17.66 6.71
N ASN A 189 -11.25 -18.26 5.66
CA ASN A 189 -11.90 -18.42 4.35
C ASN A 189 -12.00 -19.92 3.99
N GLU A 190 -13.24 -20.42 3.87
CA GLU A 190 -13.58 -21.83 3.62
C GLU A 190 -13.09 -22.36 2.26
N ASN A 191 -12.80 -21.49 1.29
CA ASN A 191 -12.22 -21.90 0.00
C ASN A 191 -10.73 -22.25 0.10
N SER A 192 -10.07 -21.91 1.22
CA SER A 192 -8.66 -22.21 1.47
C SER A 192 -8.47 -23.68 1.83
N LYS A 193 -7.24 -24.18 1.69
CA LYS A 193 -6.90 -25.58 1.96
C LYS A 193 -5.95 -25.68 3.13
N ILE A 194 -6.19 -26.65 4.02
CA ILE A 194 -5.40 -26.88 5.22
C ILE A 194 -4.71 -28.25 5.18
N THR A 195 -3.46 -28.31 5.66
CA THR A 195 -2.69 -29.55 5.88
C THR A 195 -1.92 -29.46 7.20
N GLY A 196 -1.46 -30.60 7.73
CA GLY A 196 -0.84 -30.66 9.07
C GLY A 196 -1.83 -30.80 10.22
N VAL A 197 -3.10 -31.10 9.92
CA VAL A 197 -4.18 -31.45 10.86
C VAL A 197 -4.53 -32.95 10.75
N GLY A 198 -5.24 -33.48 11.74
CA GLY A 198 -5.56 -34.91 11.92
C GLY A 198 -4.82 -35.52 13.12
N GLU A 199 -4.78 -36.86 13.18
CA GLU A 199 -4.12 -37.61 14.24
C GLU A 199 -2.59 -37.47 14.15
N ILE A 200 -1.99 -36.73 15.08
CA ILE A 200 -0.54 -36.59 15.21
C ILE A 200 -0.03 -37.61 16.23
N LYS A 201 0.82 -38.54 15.77
CA LYS A 201 1.58 -39.41 16.67
C LYS A 201 2.69 -38.63 17.36
N ILE A 202 2.73 -38.74 18.69
CA ILE A 202 3.76 -38.19 19.55
C ILE A 202 4.84 -39.26 19.77
N GLU A 203 6.09 -38.93 19.46
CA GLU A 203 7.21 -39.84 19.66
C GLU A 203 7.58 -39.92 21.15
N ALA A 204 7.78 -41.13 21.69
CA ALA A 204 7.99 -41.32 23.14
C ALA A 204 9.21 -40.57 23.67
N ASN A 205 10.34 -40.67 22.95
CA ASN A 205 11.64 -40.09 23.32
C ASN A 205 11.89 -38.72 22.64
N ASN A 206 10.82 -38.02 22.20
CA ASN A 206 10.94 -36.67 21.65
C ASN A 206 10.37 -35.65 22.66
N PRO A 207 11.19 -34.78 23.27
CA PRO A 207 10.70 -33.78 24.23
C PRO A 207 9.82 -32.71 23.57
N VAL A 208 9.96 -32.46 22.26
CA VAL A 208 9.19 -31.44 21.54
C VAL A 208 8.75 -31.92 20.15
N THR A 209 7.46 -32.22 20.00
CA THR A 209 6.86 -32.55 18.69
C THR A 209 6.38 -31.26 18.02
N VAL A 210 7.02 -30.89 16.91
CA VAL A 210 6.67 -29.70 16.12
C VAL A 210 5.69 -30.09 15.01
N VAL A 211 4.53 -29.43 14.96
CA VAL A 211 3.50 -29.63 13.92
C VAL A 211 3.31 -28.32 13.13
N PRO A 212 3.70 -28.28 11.85
CA PRO A 212 3.44 -27.14 10.96
C PRO A 212 2.06 -27.29 10.32
N ILE A 213 1.07 -26.56 10.82
CA ILE A 213 -0.26 -26.46 10.22
C ILE A 213 -0.17 -25.45 9.07
N THR A 214 -0.27 -25.92 7.83
CA THR A 214 -0.14 -25.09 6.63
C THR A 214 -1.52 -24.75 6.09
N VAL A 215 -1.79 -23.46 5.88
CA VAL A 215 -2.95 -22.96 5.15
C VAL A 215 -2.51 -22.44 3.79
N LYS A 216 -3.24 -22.79 2.74
CA LYS A 216 -3.01 -22.36 1.36
C LYS A 216 -4.26 -21.67 0.82
N SER A 217 -4.11 -20.41 0.42
CA SER A 217 -5.20 -19.61 -0.17
C SER A 217 -5.66 -20.17 -1.53
N GLU A 218 -6.79 -19.67 -2.04
CA GLU A 218 -7.20 -19.94 -3.43
C GLU A 218 -6.18 -19.46 -4.46
N THR A 219 -5.54 -18.32 -4.22
CA THR A 219 -4.44 -17.79 -5.05
C THR A 219 -3.14 -18.62 -4.97
N GLY A 220 -3.10 -19.64 -4.10
CA GLY A 220 -2.02 -20.61 -3.97
C GLY A 220 -0.94 -20.24 -2.96
N ILE A 221 -1.12 -19.16 -2.18
CA ILE A 221 -0.12 -18.62 -1.25
C ILE A 221 -0.23 -19.34 0.09
N THR A 222 0.89 -19.84 0.62
CA THR A 222 0.95 -20.55 1.90
C THR A 222 1.27 -19.64 3.09
N ARG A 223 0.72 -19.99 4.25
CA ARG A 223 1.04 -19.48 5.59
C ARG A 223 1.11 -20.66 6.56
N ILE A 224 1.99 -20.62 7.55
CA ILE A 224 2.20 -21.75 8.47
C ILE A 224 2.07 -21.32 9.93
N TYR A 225 1.29 -22.10 10.69
CA TYR A 225 1.17 -22.01 12.14
C TYR A 225 1.89 -23.20 12.77
N TYR A 226 2.94 -22.94 13.55
CA TYR A 226 3.74 -23.95 14.23
C TYR A 226 3.19 -24.21 15.63
N LEU A 227 2.74 -25.44 15.87
CA LEU A 227 2.40 -25.94 17.20
C LEU A 227 3.55 -26.77 17.75
N TYR A 228 4.10 -26.34 18.89
CA TYR A 228 5.11 -27.05 19.66
C TYR A 228 4.42 -27.79 20.80
N LEU A 229 4.29 -29.11 20.66
CA LEU A 229 3.77 -30.01 21.68
C LEU A 229 4.94 -30.46 22.57
N VAL A 230 4.98 -29.95 23.79
CA VAL A 230 6.13 -30.02 24.71
C VAL A 230 5.86 -31.02 25.83
N LYS A 231 6.65 -32.09 25.90
CA LYS A 231 6.73 -32.97 27.08
C LYS A 231 7.61 -32.31 28.15
N GLU A 232 7.62 -32.88 29.36
CA GLU A 232 8.45 -32.38 30.44
C GLU A 232 9.94 -32.31 30.03
N ILE A 233 10.64 -31.24 30.44
CA ILE A 233 11.87 -30.81 29.77
C ILE A 233 13.02 -31.79 30.01
N ILE A 234 13.34 -32.58 29.00
CA ILE A 234 14.58 -33.35 28.88
C ILE A 234 15.57 -32.55 28.02
N ASP A 235 16.67 -32.10 28.60
CA ASP A 235 17.75 -31.42 27.87
C ASP A 235 18.66 -32.44 27.18
N THR A 236 18.33 -32.75 25.92
CA THR A 236 19.16 -33.60 25.07
C THR A 236 20.26 -32.76 24.40
N ASN A 237 21.48 -33.28 24.24
CA ASN A 237 22.56 -32.57 23.56
C ASN A 237 22.78 -33.12 22.14
N LEU A 238 21.73 -33.03 21.32
CA LEU A 238 21.72 -33.41 19.90
C LEU A 238 21.87 -32.14 19.04
N THR A 239 22.84 -32.12 18.13
CA THR A 239 23.05 -31.01 17.18
C THR A 239 23.46 -31.53 15.81
N ALA A 240 23.23 -30.73 14.76
CA ALA A 240 23.90 -30.92 13.48
C ALA A 240 25.26 -30.23 13.45
N ASP A 241 26.20 -30.76 12.67
CA ASP A 241 27.51 -30.16 12.45
C ASP A 241 27.42 -29.07 11.37
N SER A 242 26.57 -29.28 10.36
CA SER A 242 26.16 -28.25 9.40
C SER A 242 24.73 -28.48 8.89
N ILE A 243 24.05 -27.40 8.50
CA ILE A 243 22.83 -27.41 7.69
C ILE A 243 23.04 -26.40 6.56
N GLU A 244 22.90 -26.85 5.31
CA GLU A 244 23.09 -26.04 4.11
C GLU A 244 21.86 -26.17 3.18
N LEU A 245 21.50 -25.08 2.53
CA LEU A 245 20.47 -25.03 1.50
C LEU A 245 21.08 -24.51 0.20
N THR A 246 20.83 -25.19 -0.93
CA THR A 246 21.29 -24.72 -2.25
C THR A 246 20.15 -24.66 -3.27
N ASP A 247 20.17 -23.69 -4.18
CA ASP A 247 19.21 -23.59 -5.27
C ASP A 247 19.45 -24.66 -6.37
N SER A 248 18.60 -24.67 -7.39
CA SER A 248 18.72 -25.57 -8.55
C SER A 248 19.97 -25.36 -9.42
N LYS A 249 20.72 -24.27 -9.20
CA LYS A 249 22.00 -23.95 -9.86
C LYS A 249 23.21 -24.22 -8.95
N LYS A 250 22.98 -24.71 -7.72
CA LYS A 250 23.97 -24.91 -6.63
C LYS A 250 24.53 -23.62 -6.02
N ASN A 251 23.81 -22.50 -6.13
CA ASN A 251 24.09 -21.32 -5.30
C ASN A 251 23.67 -21.64 -3.85
N LEU A 252 24.51 -21.30 -2.88
CA LEU A 252 24.16 -21.38 -1.46
C LEU A 252 23.09 -20.33 -1.13
N ILE A 253 22.08 -20.71 -0.36
CA ILE A 253 21.15 -19.78 0.27
C ILE A 253 21.81 -19.27 1.56
N ASP A 254 21.97 -17.96 1.67
CA ASP A 254 22.72 -17.32 2.76
C ASP A 254 21.93 -17.36 4.08
N PHE A 255 22.36 -18.18 5.02
CA PHE A 255 21.97 -18.11 6.42
C PHE A 255 23.11 -18.63 7.33
N GLU A 256 23.38 -17.91 8.42
CA GLU A 256 24.41 -18.31 9.39
C GLU A 256 23.91 -19.46 10.27
N PHE A 257 24.29 -20.71 9.94
CA PHE A 257 23.97 -21.87 10.77
C PHE A 257 24.71 -21.82 12.12
N ASN A 258 23.94 -22.01 13.21
CA ASN A 258 24.44 -22.17 14.57
C ASN A 258 23.82 -23.45 15.18
N PRO A 259 24.62 -24.44 15.62
CA PRO A 259 24.10 -25.70 16.12
C PRO A 259 23.14 -25.57 17.31
N ASN A 260 23.20 -24.47 18.06
CA ASN A 260 22.34 -24.23 19.24
C ASN A 260 21.04 -23.45 18.92
N ILE A 261 20.83 -23.06 17.65
CA ILE A 261 19.59 -22.41 17.19
C ILE A 261 18.76 -23.43 16.44
N TYR A 262 17.51 -23.65 16.87
CA TYR A 262 16.63 -24.70 16.34
C TYR A 262 15.45 -24.15 15.50
N GLU A 263 15.22 -22.84 15.49
CA GLU A 263 14.18 -22.17 14.71
C GLU A 263 14.84 -21.11 13.80
N TYR A 264 14.78 -21.29 12.48
CA TYR A 264 15.34 -20.37 11.47
C TYR A 264 14.24 -19.70 10.66
N GLN A 265 14.47 -18.45 10.28
CA GLN A 265 13.65 -17.69 9.33
C GLN A 265 14.52 -17.36 8.12
N ILE A 266 14.11 -17.81 6.94
CA ILE A 266 14.89 -17.71 5.70
C ILE A 266 13.99 -17.11 4.62
N GLU A 267 14.40 -16.00 4.02
CA GLU A 267 13.70 -15.40 2.88
C GLU A 267 14.33 -15.91 1.57
N VAL A 268 13.51 -16.24 0.57
CA VAL A 268 14.01 -16.66 -0.75
C VAL A 268 13.29 -15.96 -1.90
N ASP A 269 14.06 -15.70 -2.95
CA ASP A 269 13.63 -15.07 -4.19
C ASP A 269 12.43 -15.79 -4.85
N SER A 270 11.54 -15.02 -5.49
CA SER A 270 10.34 -15.49 -6.20
C SER A 270 10.62 -16.44 -7.36
N ASN A 271 11.86 -16.50 -7.86
CA ASN A 271 12.29 -17.48 -8.87
C ASN A 271 12.81 -18.81 -8.27
N ILE A 272 12.88 -18.96 -6.96
CA ILE A 272 13.20 -20.24 -6.31
C ILE A 272 11.96 -21.12 -6.35
N THR A 273 12.09 -22.30 -6.96
CA THR A 273 11.02 -23.31 -7.06
C THR A 273 11.35 -24.58 -6.28
N SER A 274 12.62 -24.79 -5.94
CA SER A 274 13.09 -25.88 -5.09
C SER A 274 14.48 -25.58 -4.53
N LEU A 275 14.79 -26.20 -3.39
CA LEU A 275 16.07 -26.17 -2.71
C LEU A 275 16.56 -27.60 -2.46
N ASN A 276 17.87 -27.80 -2.40
CA ASN A 276 18.47 -29.05 -1.95
C ASN A 276 19.02 -28.83 -0.53
N LEU A 277 18.55 -29.64 0.41
CA LEU A 277 19.00 -29.66 1.80
C LEU A 277 20.15 -30.66 1.97
N ASN A 278 21.27 -30.16 2.49
CA ASN A 278 22.39 -30.97 2.97
C ASN A 278 22.57 -30.76 4.48
N VAL A 279 22.62 -31.84 5.25
CA VAL A 279 22.89 -31.85 6.70
C VAL A 279 24.02 -32.82 6.96
N MET A 280 24.98 -32.40 7.78
CA MET A 280 26.10 -33.23 8.25
C MET A 280 25.98 -33.41 9.77
N LEU A 281 26.29 -34.62 10.25
CA LEU A 281 26.16 -35.03 11.65
C LEU A 281 27.38 -35.85 12.08
N SER A 282 27.74 -35.80 13.35
CA SER A 282 28.73 -36.71 13.95
C SER A 282 28.28 -38.18 13.87
N ASP A 283 29.26 -39.10 13.82
CA ASP A 283 29.08 -40.57 13.73
C ASP A 283 28.17 -41.21 14.81
N SER A 284 27.84 -40.47 15.87
CA SER A 284 26.96 -40.92 16.94
C SER A 284 25.47 -40.74 16.64
N LEU A 285 25.14 -39.92 15.64
CA LEU A 285 23.79 -39.46 15.32
C LEU A 285 23.31 -39.95 13.94
N SER A 286 22.01 -39.83 13.68
CA SER A 286 21.40 -40.17 12.40
C SER A 286 20.23 -39.26 12.07
N LEU A 287 20.02 -39.00 10.77
CA LEU A 287 18.83 -38.30 10.29
C LEU A 287 17.62 -39.25 10.32
N VAL A 288 16.48 -38.76 10.78
CA VAL A 288 15.22 -39.51 10.66
C VAL A 288 14.79 -39.55 9.19
N LYS A 289 14.32 -40.71 8.74
CA LYS A 289 13.82 -40.93 7.37
C LYS A 289 12.82 -39.84 6.98
N ASP A 290 12.90 -39.38 5.73
CA ASP A 290 12.05 -38.33 5.12
C ASP A 290 12.23 -36.90 5.71
N TYR A 291 12.86 -36.76 6.88
CA TYR A 291 13.26 -35.48 7.49
C TYR A 291 14.75 -35.13 7.26
N GLY A 292 15.55 -36.04 6.68
CA GLY A 292 16.95 -35.81 6.33
C GLY A 292 17.18 -35.11 4.98
N ASN A 293 18.39 -35.26 4.44
CA ASN A 293 18.88 -34.63 3.21
C ASN A 293 17.97 -34.98 2.02
N ARG A 294 17.44 -33.96 1.34
CA ARG A 294 16.41 -34.12 0.30
C ARG A 294 16.30 -32.88 -0.58
N LYS A 295 15.69 -33.05 -1.76
CA LYS A 295 15.11 -31.92 -2.49
C LYS A 295 13.80 -31.49 -1.81
N ILE A 296 13.60 -30.19 -1.70
CA ILE A 296 12.44 -29.54 -1.13
C ILE A 296 11.84 -28.68 -2.25
N ASP A 297 10.56 -28.86 -2.56
CA ASP A 297 9.86 -27.97 -3.47
C ASP A 297 9.32 -26.76 -2.69
N ILE A 298 9.47 -25.56 -3.26
CA ILE A 298 9.16 -24.29 -2.61
C ILE A 298 7.96 -23.64 -3.31
N HIS A 299 6.92 -23.37 -2.53
CA HIS A 299 5.69 -22.69 -2.94
C HIS A 299 5.71 -21.22 -2.54
N ASP A 300 4.82 -20.42 -3.14
CA ASP A 300 4.72 -18.98 -2.88
C ASP A 300 4.16 -18.74 -1.46
N GLY A 301 4.83 -17.92 -0.65
CA GLY A 301 4.52 -17.78 0.78
C GLY A 301 5.41 -18.66 1.68
N ASP A 302 4.90 -19.08 2.83
CA ASP A 302 5.67 -19.80 3.85
C ASP A 302 5.81 -21.30 3.57
N ASN A 303 6.99 -21.87 3.81
CA ASN A 303 7.30 -23.29 3.60
C ASN A 303 8.03 -23.85 4.84
N ALA A 304 7.52 -24.95 5.43
CA ALA A 304 8.12 -25.56 6.61
C ALA A 304 9.10 -26.69 6.23
N VAL A 305 10.35 -26.55 6.65
CA VAL A 305 11.37 -27.60 6.52
C VAL A 305 11.75 -28.10 7.91
N LEU A 306 11.12 -29.21 8.32
CA LEU A 306 11.54 -29.93 9.52
C LEU A 306 12.75 -30.82 9.22
N ILE A 307 13.72 -30.81 10.12
CA ILE A 307 14.92 -31.65 10.08
C ILE A 307 15.03 -32.36 11.42
N LYS A 308 14.83 -33.68 11.42
CA LYS A 308 14.86 -34.51 12.64
C LYS A 308 16.15 -35.31 12.71
N ILE A 309 16.82 -35.21 13.85
CA ILE A 309 18.07 -35.91 14.19
C ILE A 309 17.80 -36.77 15.41
N LYS A 310 18.40 -37.97 15.45
CA LYS A 310 18.31 -38.86 16.60
C LYS A 310 19.63 -39.53 16.96
N ASN A 311 19.79 -39.88 18.23
CA ASN A 311 20.89 -40.74 18.71
C ASN A 311 20.49 -42.24 18.70
N LYS A 312 21.34 -43.08 19.28
CA LYS A 312 21.16 -44.54 19.35
C LYS A 312 20.02 -44.95 20.28
N ASP A 313 19.77 -44.16 21.32
CA ASP A 313 18.68 -44.31 22.29
C ASP A 313 17.33 -43.81 21.76
N ASN A 314 17.30 -43.35 20.50
CA ASN A 314 16.17 -42.79 19.77
C ASN A 314 15.59 -41.51 20.42
N GLU A 315 16.37 -40.80 21.23
CA GLU A 315 16.06 -39.41 21.55
C GLU A 315 16.08 -38.58 20.27
N VAL A 316 15.13 -37.66 20.10
CA VAL A 316 14.96 -36.87 18.87
C VAL A 316 15.10 -35.38 19.16
N ARG A 317 15.73 -34.64 18.25
CA ARG A 317 15.61 -33.19 18.14
C ARG A 317 15.17 -32.78 16.74
N THR A 318 14.34 -31.75 16.67
CA THR A 318 13.87 -31.14 15.43
C THR A 318 14.47 -29.74 15.26
N TYR A 319 15.18 -29.49 14.17
CA TYR A 319 15.39 -28.14 13.65
C TYR A 319 14.24 -27.76 12.71
N VAL A 320 13.86 -26.49 12.71
CA VAL A 320 12.78 -25.92 11.92
C VAL A 320 13.36 -24.80 11.06
N LEU A 321 13.32 -24.93 9.74
CA LEU A 321 13.58 -23.82 8.82
C LEU A 321 12.23 -23.35 8.26
N ASN A 322 11.82 -22.13 8.59
CA ASN A 322 10.67 -21.47 7.98
C ASN A 322 11.17 -20.67 6.78
N ILE A 323 10.81 -21.10 5.57
CA ILE A 323 11.30 -20.54 4.31
C ILE A 323 10.17 -19.75 3.65
N THR A 324 10.19 -18.43 3.77
CA THR A 324 9.22 -17.53 3.13
C THR A 324 9.72 -17.17 1.73
N LYS A 325 9.01 -17.65 0.70
CA LYS A 325 9.27 -17.29 -0.69
C LYS A 325 8.52 -16.01 -1.05
N LEU A 326 9.27 -15.02 -1.53
CA LEU A 326 8.69 -13.77 -2.01
C LEU A 326 7.73 -13.99 -3.18
N LEU A 327 6.60 -13.30 -3.18
CA LEU A 327 5.62 -13.33 -4.28
C LEU A 327 6.15 -12.63 -5.55
N SER A 328 7.13 -11.74 -5.39
CA SER A 328 7.86 -11.14 -6.52
C SER A 328 9.18 -10.50 -6.07
N ASN A 329 10.26 -10.74 -6.82
CA ASN A 329 11.55 -10.03 -6.70
C ASN A 329 11.49 -8.56 -7.18
N LYS A 330 10.32 -7.93 -7.05
CA LYS A 330 10.08 -6.58 -7.53
C LYS A 330 10.41 -5.59 -6.43
N SER A 331 11.24 -4.60 -6.75
CA SER A 331 11.61 -3.55 -5.81
C SER A 331 10.40 -2.77 -5.29
N ALA A 332 10.37 -2.55 -3.98
CA ALA A 332 9.40 -1.69 -3.30
C ALA A 332 9.83 -0.20 -3.26
N ASN A 333 11.01 0.15 -3.80
CA ASN A 333 11.57 1.49 -3.65
C ASN A 333 10.86 2.53 -4.54
N PHE A 334 9.90 3.24 -3.94
CA PHE A 334 9.13 4.32 -4.54
C PHE A 334 9.72 5.73 -4.32
N TYR A 335 10.98 5.84 -3.86
CA TYR A 335 11.58 7.14 -3.60
C TYR A 335 12.16 7.79 -4.87
N LEU A 336 12.15 9.12 -4.92
CA LEU A 336 12.98 9.87 -5.88
C LEU A 336 14.42 9.97 -5.35
N LYS A 337 15.38 9.81 -6.26
CA LYS A 337 16.81 10.11 -6.04
C LYS A 337 17.06 11.61 -6.10
N THR A 338 16.46 12.28 -7.07
CA THR A 338 16.51 13.75 -7.23
C THR A 338 15.12 14.31 -7.54
N LEU A 339 14.88 15.53 -7.06
CA LEU A 339 13.74 16.37 -7.44
C LEU A 339 14.23 17.81 -7.52
N GLU A 340 14.45 18.28 -8.74
CA GLU A 340 15.00 19.59 -9.06
C GLU A 340 13.99 20.40 -9.87
N ILE A 341 14.03 21.73 -9.72
CA ILE A 341 13.06 22.65 -10.33
C ILE A 341 13.81 23.86 -10.88
N ASP A 342 13.72 24.07 -12.19
CA ASP A 342 14.50 25.13 -12.85
C ASP A 342 14.26 26.50 -12.22
N LYS A 343 15.35 27.20 -11.90
CA LYS A 343 15.36 28.58 -11.36
C LYS A 343 14.75 28.71 -9.95
N TYR A 344 14.52 27.60 -9.23
CA TYR A 344 13.99 27.60 -7.86
C TYR A 344 14.78 26.65 -6.94
N GLU A 345 15.26 27.17 -5.81
CA GLU A 345 15.95 26.34 -4.80
C GLU A 345 14.92 25.49 -4.02
N LEU A 346 14.99 24.17 -4.20
CA LEU A 346 14.25 23.20 -3.40
C LEU A 346 15.22 22.28 -2.67
N LYS A 347 15.22 22.29 -1.33
CA LYS A 347 16.03 21.37 -0.52
C LYS A 347 15.32 20.03 -0.41
N PHE A 348 15.45 19.24 -1.48
CA PHE A 348 14.86 17.91 -1.57
C PHE A 348 15.43 16.95 -0.51
N SER A 349 14.55 16.12 0.05
CA SER A 349 14.88 14.98 0.90
C SER A 349 13.88 13.87 0.63
N LYS A 350 14.35 12.67 0.25
CA LYS A 350 13.47 11.62 -0.30
C LYS A 350 12.35 11.15 0.63
N LYS A 351 12.47 11.37 1.95
CA LYS A 351 11.43 11.03 2.95
C LYS A 351 10.43 12.18 3.22
N VAL A 352 10.64 13.39 2.70
CA VAL A 352 9.72 14.53 2.86
C VAL A 352 8.67 14.50 1.75
N LYS A 353 7.40 14.25 2.13
CA LYS A 353 6.27 14.10 1.21
C LYS A 353 5.71 15.44 0.69
N VAL A 354 5.83 16.51 1.46
CA VAL A 354 5.16 17.80 1.20
C VAL A 354 6.17 18.95 1.24
N TYR A 355 6.16 19.77 0.21
CA TYR A 355 7.00 20.96 0.04
C TYR A 355 6.15 22.20 -0.21
N TYR A 356 6.68 23.38 0.15
CA TYR A 356 6.07 24.68 -0.14
C TYR A 356 7.04 25.51 -0.96
N LEU A 357 6.70 25.77 -2.24
CA LEU A 357 7.59 26.45 -3.17
C LEU A 357 7.15 27.90 -3.42
N PRO A 358 7.95 28.91 -3.04
CA PRO A 358 7.67 30.31 -3.35
C PRO A 358 8.03 30.64 -4.81
N ILE A 359 7.03 30.82 -5.67
CA ILE A 359 7.22 31.11 -7.10
C ILE A 359 6.92 32.57 -7.46
N LYS A 360 7.42 33.02 -8.63
CA LYS A 360 7.05 34.32 -9.23
C LYS A 360 5.59 34.26 -9.70
N LYS A 361 4.81 35.32 -9.48
CA LYS A 361 3.38 35.40 -9.84
C LYS A 361 3.09 35.14 -11.35
N SER A 362 4.06 35.32 -12.23
CA SER A 362 3.97 35.05 -13.67
C SER A 362 4.33 33.62 -14.09
N THR A 363 4.84 32.77 -13.19
CA THR A 363 5.19 31.39 -13.51
C THR A 363 3.93 30.52 -13.57
N LYS A 364 3.58 30.05 -14.77
CA LYS A 364 2.41 29.20 -15.04
C LYS A 364 2.66 27.70 -15.11
N LYS A 365 3.92 27.30 -15.29
CA LYS A 365 4.40 25.91 -15.33
C LYS A 365 5.81 25.89 -14.75
N LEU A 366 6.17 24.80 -14.07
CA LEU A 366 7.55 24.55 -13.64
C LEU A 366 8.21 23.57 -14.60
N ASN A 367 9.50 23.73 -14.88
CA ASN A 367 10.29 22.63 -15.40
C ASN A 367 10.79 21.83 -14.19
N ILE A 368 10.51 20.52 -14.15
CA ILE A 368 10.73 19.66 -12.98
C ILE A 368 11.47 18.41 -13.45
N ASN A 369 12.70 18.25 -12.97
CA ASN A 369 13.51 17.06 -13.19
C ASN A 369 13.39 16.16 -11.96
N ALA A 370 12.67 15.04 -12.11
CA ALA A 370 12.44 14.06 -11.05
C ALA A 370 12.97 12.69 -11.50
N THR A 371 13.95 12.13 -10.80
CA THR A 371 14.51 10.81 -11.10
C THR A 371 14.21 9.83 -9.97
N ALA A 372 13.75 8.63 -10.30
CA ALA A 372 13.55 7.57 -9.31
C ALA A 372 14.88 7.07 -8.73
N GLU A 373 14.85 6.57 -7.49
CA GLU A 373 15.99 5.90 -6.87
C GLU A 373 16.17 4.47 -7.39
N ASP A 374 15.06 3.79 -7.68
CA ASP A 374 15.07 2.54 -8.43
C ASP A 374 14.99 2.81 -9.94
N LYS A 375 15.79 2.09 -10.73
CA LYS A 375 15.80 2.20 -12.19
C LYS A 375 14.54 1.64 -12.86
N LYS A 376 13.80 0.77 -12.17
CA LYS A 376 12.57 0.14 -12.66
C LYS A 376 11.30 0.84 -12.16
N ALA A 377 11.42 1.78 -11.23
CA ALA A 377 10.30 2.60 -10.79
C ALA A 377 9.97 3.68 -11.83
N THR A 378 8.68 3.91 -12.09
CA THR A 378 8.21 4.93 -13.04
C THR A 378 7.80 6.20 -12.33
N VAL A 379 7.97 7.35 -12.99
CA VAL A 379 7.67 8.69 -12.45
C VAL A 379 6.69 9.40 -13.37
N ASN A 380 5.64 9.99 -12.80
CA ASN A 380 4.65 10.80 -13.51
C ASN A 380 4.39 12.12 -12.75
N ILE A 381 4.16 13.23 -13.47
CA ILE A 381 3.97 14.57 -12.90
C ILE A 381 2.63 15.14 -13.36
N ILE A 382 1.74 15.45 -12.42
CA ILE A 382 0.40 15.99 -12.69
C ILE A 382 0.15 17.29 -11.92
N GLY A 383 -0.73 18.15 -12.45
CA GLY A 383 -1.07 19.44 -11.84
C GLY A 383 -0.02 20.55 -12.03
N ASN A 384 0.89 20.40 -12.99
CA ASN A 384 1.97 21.35 -13.29
C ASN A 384 1.57 22.46 -14.30
N GLU A 385 0.30 22.60 -14.62
CA GLU A 385 -0.22 23.60 -15.56
C GLU A 385 -0.97 24.73 -14.85
N ASP A 386 -1.03 25.88 -15.52
CA ASP A 386 -1.79 27.08 -15.14
C ASP A 386 -1.64 27.60 -13.69
N LEU A 387 -0.46 27.37 -13.11
CA LEU A 387 -0.16 27.54 -11.69
C LEU A 387 -0.59 28.91 -11.11
N LYS A 388 -1.09 28.85 -9.87
CA LYS A 388 -1.62 29.96 -9.07
C LYS A 388 -1.35 29.71 -7.58
N GLU A 389 -1.65 30.70 -6.73
CA GLU A 389 -1.59 30.54 -5.26
C GLU A 389 -2.43 29.33 -4.85
N GLY A 390 -1.84 28.40 -4.10
CA GLY A 390 -2.51 27.17 -3.64
C GLY A 390 -2.60 26.04 -4.67
N SER A 391 -2.05 26.18 -5.88
CA SER A 391 -1.85 25.03 -6.78
C SER A 391 -0.99 23.95 -6.11
N ILE A 392 -1.24 22.68 -6.42
CA ILE A 392 -0.46 21.55 -5.90
C ILE A 392 0.02 20.72 -7.09
N VAL A 393 1.33 20.74 -7.34
CA VAL A 393 1.97 19.81 -8.30
C VAL A 393 2.21 18.50 -7.57
N LYS A 394 1.85 17.37 -8.19
CA LYS A 394 2.07 16.03 -7.65
C LYS A 394 3.08 15.28 -8.52
N ILE A 395 4.14 14.75 -7.91
CA ILE A 395 5.04 13.79 -8.56
C ILE A 395 4.73 12.42 -7.96
N LEU A 396 4.16 11.54 -8.79
CA LEU A 396 3.82 10.17 -8.47
C LEU A 396 5.00 9.28 -8.86
N VAL A 397 5.43 8.40 -7.96
CA VAL A 397 6.39 7.33 -8.24
C VAL A 397 5.68 6.00 -8.03
N LYS A 398 5.75 5.08 -9.00
CA LYS A 398 5.30 3.69 -8.87
C LYS A 398 6.54 2.79 -8.87
N ALA A 399 6.81 2.13 -7.75
CA ALA A 399 7.87 1.15 -7.62
C ALA A 399 7.59 -0.08 -8.52
N GLU A 400 8.60 -0.92 -8.73
CA GLU A 400 8.46 -2.12 -9.57
C GLU A 400 7.36 -3.05 -9.06
N ASN A 401 7.23 -3.22 -7.73
CA ASN A 401 6.18 -4.05 -7.12
C ASN A 401 4.78 -3.41 -7.15
N GLY A 402 4.62 -2.25 -7.77
CA GLY A 402 3.37 -1.53 -7.88
C GLY A 402 3.08 -0.55 -6.74
N SER A 403 3.88 -0.54 -5.67
CA SER A 403 3.73 0.42 -4.55
C SER A 403 3.88 1.87 -5.02
N LYS A 404 3.01 2.77 -4.55
CA LYS A 404 2.93 4.16 -5.04
C LYS A 404 3.29 5.15 -3.93
N PHE A 405 4.15 6.13 -4.24
CA PHE A 405 4.40 7.30 -3.39
C PHE A 405 4.12 8.59 -4.17
N THR A 406 3.80 9.68 -3.46
CA THR A 406 3.45 10.94 -4.12
C THR A 406 4.00 12.13 -3.35
N TYR A 407 4.98 12.81 -3.94
CA TYR A 407 5.48 14.10 -3.48
C TYR A 407 4.52 15.20 -3.91
N GLN A 408 4.29 16.18 -3.03
CA GLN A 408 3.39 17.30 -3.29
C GLN A 408 4.13 18.63 -3.13
N ILE A 409 4.07 19.49 -4.14
CA ILE A 409 4.64 20.84 -4.12
C ILE A 409 3.49 21.84 -4.11
N HIS A 410 3.26 22.45 -2.94
CA HIS A 410 2.28 23.52 -2.76
C HIS A 410 2.86 24.85 -3.23
N ILE A 411 2.19 25.48 -4.18
CA ILE A 411 2.62 26.71 -4.82
C ILE A 411 2.19 27.93 -4.00
N LYS A 412 3.17 28.78 -3.67
CA LYS A 412 2.98 30.06 -2.99
C LYS A 412 3.47 31.19 -3.90
N CYS A 413 2.59 32.04 -4.39
CA CYS A 413 2.98 33.15 -5.25
C CYS A 413 3.54 34.30 -4.39
N LEU A 414 4.78 34.69 -4.65
CA LEU A 414 5.41 35.81 -3.93
C LEU A 414 4.65 37.12 -4.20
N LYS A 415 3.94 37.62 -3.19
CA LYS A 415 3.29 38.93 -3.22
C LYS A 415 4.34 40.04 -3.34
N HIS A 416 4.17 40.93 -4.32
CA HIS A 416 5.03 42.09 -4.47
C HIS A 416 4.94 43.00 -3.23
N ASN A 417 6.06 43.30 -2.58
CA ASN A 417 6.06 43.94 -1.26
C ASN A 417 6.01 45.48 -1.37
N ILE A 418 4.87 45.97 -1.86
CA ILE A 418 4.59 47.39 -2.17
C ILE A 418 4.90 48.32 -0.97
N PHE A 419 4.68 47.84 0.26
CA PHE A 419 4.91 48.63 1.48
C PHE A 419 6.39 49.02 1.68
N LYS A 420 7.34 48.16 1.28
CA LYS A 420 8.78 48.52 1.28
C LYS A 420 9.10 49.58 0.23
N THR A 421 8.47 49.52 -0.94
CA THR A 421 8.62 50.52 -2.01
C THR A 421 8.13 51.90 -1.55
N ILE A 422 6.95 51.95 -0.92
CA ILE A 422 6.38 53.20 -0.37
C ILE A 422 7.27 53.75 0.75
N LEU A 423 7.75 52.91 1.68
CA LEU A 423 8.64 53.34 2.76
C LEU A 423 9.96 53.91 2.24
N PHE A 424 10.54 53.33 1.18
CA PHE A 424 11.75 53.84 0.54
C PHE A 424 11.54 55.23 -0.09
N ILE A 425 10.41 55.43 -0.79
CA ILE A 425 10.03 56.73 -1.36
C ILE A 425 9.85 57.78 -0.24
N ALA A 426 9.18 57.42 0.87
CA ALA A 426 8.98 58.30 2.02
C ALA A 426 10.30 58.70 2.70
N LEU A 427 11.24 57.77 2.83
CA LEU A 427 12.59 58.05 3.36
C LEU A 427 13.38 59.00 2.44
N LEU A 428 13.25 58.85 1.12
CA LEU A 428 13.89 59.74 0.15
C LEU A 428 13.40 61.19 0.30
N LEU A 429 12.08 61.37 0.42
CA LEU A 429 11.45 62.69 0.64
C LEU A 429 11.83 63.31 1.99
N SER A 430 11.92 62.49 3.05
CA SER A 430 12.37 62.93 4.38
C SER A 430 13.82 63.45 4.36
N LEU A 431 14.71 62.75 3.64
CA LEU A 431 16.11 63.16 3.51
C LEU A 431 16.25 64.52 2.79
N ILE A 432 15.48 64.73 1.72
CA ILE A 432 15.41 66.01 0.99
C ILE A 432 14.95 67.15 1.93
N GLY A 433 13.94 66.90 2.76
CA GLY A 433 13.46 67.84 3.78
C GLY A 433 14.53 68.19 4.83
N LEU A 434 15.29 67.20 5.31
CA LEU A 434 16.38 67.43 6.26
C LEU A 434 17.55 68.23 5.66
N ILE A 435 17.89 68.00 4.38
CA ILE A 435 18.90 68.79 3.65
C ILE A 435 18.46 70.27 3.58
N TYR A 436 17.19 70.53 3.24
CA TYR A 436 16.63 71.89 3.20
C TYR A 436 16.67 72.59 4.58
N ILE A 437 16.30 71.87 5.66
CA ILE A 437 16.38 72.38 7.04
C ILE A 437 17.84 72.66 7.44
N GLY A 438 18.77 71.78 7.07
CA GLY A 438 20.21 71.94 7.30
C GLY A 438 20.76 73.19 6.62
N TYR A 439 20.42 73.40 5.35
CA TYR A 439 20.78 74.60 4.58
C TYR A 439 20.26 75.89 5.25
N LYS A 440 18.96 75.91 5.61
CA LYS A 440 18.32 77.03 6.33
C LYS A 440 19.01 77.33 7.67
N LYS A 441 19.41 76.29 8.42
CA LYS A 441 20.09 76.42 9.72
C LYS A 441 21.55 76.88 9.57
N TYR A 442 22.27 76.42 8.55
CA TYR A 442 23.62 76.89 8.19
C TYR A 442 23.61 78.39 7.86
N TYR A 443 22.67 78.83 7.01
CA TYR A 443 22.50 80.24 6.63
C TYR A 443 22.29 81.15 7.87
N LEU A 444 21.42 80.72 8.80
CA LEU A 444 21.17 81.42 10.06
C LEU A 444 22.38 81.39 11.02
N ALA A 445 23.14 80.29 11.06
CA ALA A 445 24.33 80.16 11.91
C ALA A 445 25.49 81.07 11.44
N LYS A 446 25.70 81.17 10.11
CA LYS A 446 26.67 82.12 9.50
C LYS A 446 26.39 83.56 9.95
N LYS A 447 25.11 83.94 10.03
CA LYS A 447 24.63 85.26 10.51
C LYS A 447 24.79 85.48 12.04
N LYS A 448 25.04 84.44 12.84
CA LYS A 448 25.30 84.55 14.30
C LYS A 448 26.76 84.45 14.69
N LYS A 449 27.60 83.67 13.99
CA LYS A 449 29.00 83.43 14.41
C LYS A 449 29.89 84.69 14.36
N GLN A 450 29.46 85.74 13.64
CA GLN A 450 30.08 87.07 13.61
C GLN A 450 30.02 87.85 14.95
N ARG A 451 29.32 87.38 15.99
CA ARG A 451 28.95 88.20 17.17
C ARG A 451 29.57 87.81 18.54
N ALA A 452 30.42 86.79 18.67
CA ALA A 452 30.55 86.04 19.93
C ALA A 452 31.94 85.92 20.63
N THR A 453 33.00 86.60 20.17
CA THR A 453 34.40 86.13 20.35
C THR A 453 35.19 86.58 21.62
N LYS A 454 34.61 86.89 22.81
CA LYS A 454 35.32 87.79 23.80
C LYS A 454 35.59 87.48 25.31
N LYS A 455 35.04 86.50 26.06
CA LYS A 455 35.40 86.27 27.50
C LYS A 455 35.13 84.83 28.05
N LYS A 456 35.94 84.33 29.02
CA LYS A 456 35.57 83.27 30.02
C LYS A 456 36.59 83.02 31.18
N SER A 457 36.12 82.58 32.37
CA SER A 457 36.84 82.31 33.68
C SER A 457 35.87 81.68 34.75
N THR A 458 36.10 81.30 36.05
CA THR A 458 37.17 80.71 36.96
C THR A 458 36.52 80.27 38.33
N GLY A 459 37.20 79.62 39.32
CA GLY A 459 36.63 79.36 40.70
C GLY A 459 37.29 78.29 41.65
N VAL A 460 36.56 77.80 42.72
CA VAL A 460 36.66 76.49 43.53
C VAL A 460 37.01 76.47 45.07
N LYS A 461 36.39 75.57 45.93
CA LYS A 461 36.76 75.05 47.32
C LYS A 461 35.90 73.82 47.90
N LYS A 462 36.08 73.26 49.15
CA LYS A 462 35.60 71.88 49.66
C LYS A 462 35.25 71.67 51.22
N PRO A 463 34.64 70.53 51.73
CA PRO A 463 33.97 70.33 53.10
C PRO A 463 34.44 69.17 54.12
N LYS A 464 33.64 68.71 55.15
CA LYS A 464 33.99 67.85 56.38
C LYS A 464 32.94 66.74 56.90
N LYS A 465 33.10 66.04 58.08
CA LYS A 465 32.45 64.70 58.50
C LYS A 465 32.41 64.28 60.06
N LYS A 466 31.42 63.48 60.63
CA LYS A 466 31.43 62.79 62.02
C LYS A 466 30.37 61.63 62.36
N THR A 467 30.13 61.18 63.64
CA THR A 467 29.49 59.87 64.18
C THR A 467 28.97 59.91 65.70
N LYS A 468 28.33 58.97 66.51
CA LYS A 468 27.45 57.69 66.47
C LYS A 468 27.15 57.02 67.93
N LYS A 469 25.94 56.52 68.36
CA LYS A 469 25.68 55.61 69.59
C LYS A 469 24.35 54.71 69.68
N LYS A 470 23.80 54.23 70.86
CA LYS A 470 23.23 52.83 71.10
C LYS A 470 21.98 52.56 72.09
N THR A 471 21.09 51.57 71.79
CA THR A 471 20.29 50.56 72.64
C THR A 471 18.91 50.74 73.42
N THR A 472 18.03 49.68 73.34
CA THR A 472 17.07 49.00 74.34
C THR A 472 15.51 49.19 74.51
N ASN A 473 14.74 48.08 74.30
CA ASN A 473 13.70 47.36 75.16
C ASN A 473 12.12 47.51 75.14
N ARG A 474 11.44 46.33 75.29
CA ARG A 474 10.11 45.91 75.92
C ARG A 474 8.64 46.14 75.38
N LYS A 475 7.98 45.00 75.02
CA LYS A 475 6.63 44.42 75.39
C LYS A 475 5.26 45.18 75.29
N LYS A 476 4.28 44.60 74.55
CA LYS A 476 2.87 44.19 74.92
C LYS A 476 1.98 43.87 73.67
N ALA A 477 0.72 43.41 73.76
CA ALA A 477 0.27 41.99 73.95
C ALA A 477 -1.26 41.77 73.69
N LYS A 478 -1.68 40.52 73.34
CA LYS A 478 -3.08 39.98 73.22
C LYS A 478 -3.88 40.47 71.97
N LYS A 479 -5.00 39.87 71.49
CA LYS A 479 -5.97 38.88 72.07
C LYS A 479 -6.79 38.11 70.99
N LYS A 480 -7.02 36.78 71.19
CA LYS A 480 -8.24 35.93 70.88
C LYS A 480 -8.98 36.01 69.49
N ARG A 481 -9.17 34.89 68.74
CA ARG A 481 -10.27 33.84 68.77
C ARG A 481 -11.63 34.32 68.15
N LYS A 482 -12.51 33.52 67.49
CA LYS A 482 -12.52 32.08 67.06
C LYS A 482 -13.74 31.79 66.10
N LYS A 483 -13.61 30.79 65.19
CA LYS A 483 -14.64 29.88 64.57
C LYS A 483 -16.10 30.35 64.31
N SER A 484 -16.62 30.11 63.09
CA SER A 484 -17.68 29.10 62.71
C SER A 484 -18.30 29.46 61.32
N LYS A 485 -19.11 28.68 60.57
CA LYS A 485 -19.59 27.26 60.55
C LYS A 485 -20.21 26.96 59.14
N LYS A 486 -20.40 25.67 58.76
CA LYS A 486 -21.37 25.08 57.78
C LYS A 486 -21.60 25.78 56.40
N THR A 487 -21.26 25.22 55.22
CA THR A 487 -21.81 24.04 54.47
C THR A 487 -23.19 24.21 53.77
N VAL A 488 -23.16 24.15 52.43
CA VAL A 488 -24.14 23.49 51.49
C VAL A 488 -25.56 24.08 51.36
N SER A 489 -25.93 24.55 50.14
CA SER A 489 -26.75 23.79 49.17
C SER A 489 -27.00 24.55 47.85
N LYS A 490 -27.29 23.81 46.74
CA LYS A 490 -28.28 24.06 45.65
C LYS A 490 -28.30 25.44 44.91
N LYS A 491 -28.69 25.55 43.62
CA LYS A 491 -28.90 24.63 42.47
C LYS A 491 -29.04 25.51 41.20
N SER A 492 -28.84 24.95 40.00
CA SER A 492 -29.43 25.37 38.69
C SER A 492 -29.71 26.86 38.42
N ASN A 493 -29.03 27.43 37.43
CA ASN A 493 -29.49 27.34 36.04
C ASN A 493 -28.29 27.11 35.10
#